data_AF-G0N5B0-F1
#
_entry.id   AF-G0N5B0-F1
#
_cell.length_a   1.000
_cell.length_b   1.000
_cell.length_c   1.000
_cell.angle_alpha   90.00
_cell.angle_beta   90.00
_cell.angle_gamma   90.00
#
_symmetry.space_group_name_H-M   'P 1'
#
loop_
_entity.id
_entity.type
_entity.pdbx_description
1 polymer ?
#
loop_
_entity_poly.entity_id
_entity_poly.type
_entity_poly.pdbx_seq_one_letter_code
_entity_poly.pdbx_strand_id
1 'polypeptide(L)'
;MASKLLFLVPLFVVFSTGFSANTCRIGTVVNRQVNNQTYSFPTHWNESHSAPHLAADQSCSWVITVPQGYYVKLIMSGRINDSVGHFQTVDGNGNIVMTQHEIKEPYYFPSPKFTLIVNNEAPATFAFEVIWAPFPTAIAYDAGIGSHAHIVNITQDIFAAEFSCEISCSLLAFPADVKHHYTLRSVLIFSGNDFNGKYLTNLFQVYNTRTQMITPNTVIYIVNLEASGVLDQLLVQSAQYTQDLDPYKELSCDKTGSCSKFLGGGTGKSGLVYVGNQNQTLTSISMDQTATLSVYYGSQAPFFFYQTYNGSSIQSMLPLTFEGGYMTNYIVSSGKSTLTFTFSG
;
A
#
# COMPACT_ATOMS: atom_id res chain seq x y z
N MET A 1 86.85 23.20 -7.75
CA MET A 1 85.59 23.73 -7.18
C MET A 1 84.51 23.67 -8.25
N ALA A 2 83.30 23.20 -7.86
CA ALA A 2 82.01 23.22 -8.55
C ALA A 2 81.41 21.81 -8.76
N SER A 3 80.80 21.28 -7.70
CA SER A 3 79.81 20.20 -7.78
C SER A 3 78.44 20.83 -8.01
N LYS A 4 77.77 20.50 -9.11
CA LYS A 4 76.38 20.88 -9.38
C LYS A 4 75.45 19.78 -8.87
N LEU A 5 74.85 20.00 -7.71
CA LEU A 5 73.68 19.26 -7.25
C LEU A 5 72.44 20.00 -7.76
N LEU A 6 71.71 19.44 -8.73
CA LEU A 6 70.36 19.90 -9.07
C LEU A 6 69.37 19.05 -8.28
N PHE A 7 68.64 19.68 -7.37
CA PHE A 7 67.56 19.09 -6.59
C PHE A 7 66.33 18.84 -7.48
N LEU A 8 65.87 17.59 -7.54
CA LEU A 8 64.54 17.22 -8.02
C LEU A 8 63.52 17.54 -6.92
N VAL A 9 62.58 18.46 -7.19
CA VAL A 9 61.43 18.75 -6.34
C VAL A 9 60.29 17.81 -6.76
N PRO A 10 59.72 16.97 -5.87
CA PRO A 10 58.53 16.20 -6.19
C PRO A 10 57.30 17.12 -6.09
N LEU A 11 56.56 17.23 -7.20
CA LEU A 11 55.27 17.89 -7.25
C LEU A 11 54.23 16.97 -6.60
N PHE A 12 53.91 17.22 -5.32
CA PHE A 12 52.77 16.58 -4.66
C PHE A 12 51.48 17.15 -5.26
N VAL A 13 50.84 16.40 -6.14
CA VAL A 13 49.45 16.65 -6.56
C VAL A 13 48.55 16.20 -5.42
N VAL A 14 48.08 17.16 -4.63
CA VAL A 14 47.01 16.94 -3.65
C VAL A 14 45.69 16.82 -4.43
N PHE A 15 45.21 15.60 -4.62
CA PHE A 15 43.83 15.37 -5.03
C PHE A 15 42.91 15.73 -3.84
N SER A 16 42.33 16.93 -3.87
CA SER A 16 41.26 17.30 -2.96
C SER A 16 39.95 16.65 -3.42
N THR A 17 39.72 15.38 -3.10
CA THR A 17 38.37 14.79 -3.18
C THR A 17 37.59 15.20 -1.93
N GLY A 18 37.20 16.46 -1.86
CA GLY A 18 36.28 16.96 -0.84
C GLY A 18 34.84 16.65 -1.20
N PHE A 19 34.46 15.37 -1.28
CA PHE A 19 33.04 15.04 -1.09
C PHE A 19 32.80 15.09 0.41
N SER A 20 32.27 16.21 0.92
CA SER A 20 31.75 16.25 2.28
C SER A 20 30.61 15.24 2.36
N ALA A 21 30.87 14.08 2.96
CA ALA A 21 29.82 13.11 3.21
C ALA A 21 28.79 13.77 4.14
N ASN A 22 27.51 13.71 3.77
CA ASN A 22 26.47 14.21 4.65
C ASN A 22 26.40 13.30 5.87
N THR A 23 26.47 13.88 7.06
CA THR A 23 26.23 13.19 8.33
C THR A 23 24.88 13.63 8.88
N CYS A 24 24.12 12.72 9.46
CA CYS A 24 22.85 13.04 10.09
C CYS A 24 22.85 12.70 11.60
N ARG A 25 21.80 13.13 12.29
CA ARG A 25 21.65 12.98 13.74
C ARG A 25 20.41 12.15 14.07
N ILE A 26 20.45 11.51 15.24
CA ILE A 26 19.30 10.83 15.81
C ILE A 26 18.37 11.85 16.47
N GLY A 27 17.06 11.70 16.26
CA GLY A 27 16.02 12.40 17.00
C GLY A 27 15.77 13.84 16.55
N THR A 28 16.06 14.17 15.29
CA THR A 28 15.80 15.51 14.75
C THR A 28 14.29 15.75 14.68
N VAL A 29 13.77 16.68 15.50
CA VAL A 29 12.35 17.05 15.43
C VAL A 29 12.16 18.12 14.35
N VAL A 30 11.25 17.87 13.41
CA VAL A 30 10.94 18.75 12.30
C VAL A 30 9.49 19.19 12.39
N ASN A 31 9.27 20.49 12.53
CA ASN A 31 7.94 21.09 12.54
C ASN A 31 7.61 21.71 11.16
N ARG A 32 6.31 21.88 10.88
CA ARG A 32 5.86 22.64 9.72
C ARG A 32 6.46 24.04 9.73
N GLN A 33 7.04 24.45 8.61
CA GLN A 33 7.63 25.78 8.45
C GLN A 33 6.55 26.86 8.29
N VAL A 34 6.79 28.05 8.86
CA VAL A 34 5.80 29.15 8.96
C VAL A 34 5.37 29.71 7.59
N ASN A 35 6.16 29.47 6.53
CA ASN A 35 5.94 30.02 5.19
C ASN A 35 5.64 28.95 4.12
N ASN A 36 5.09 27.79 4.50
CA ASN A 36 4.90 26.64 3.59
C ASN A 36 6.20 26.17 2.91
N GLN A 37 7.36 26.47 3.49
CA GLN A 37 8.64 25.98 2.98
C GLN A 37 8.73 24.48 3.21
N THR A 38 9.24 23.78 2.20
CA THR A 38 9.58 22.37 2.31
C THR A 38 10.78 22.19 3.24
N TYR A 39 10.83 21.08 3.94
CA TYR A 39 12.02 20.67 4.67
C TYR A 39 12.74 19.60 3.86
N SER A 40 14.04 19.75 3.63
CA SER A 40 14.83 18.73 2.93
C SER A 40 16.12 18.39 3.66
N PHE A 41 16.52 17.13 3.49
CA PHE A 41 17.81 16.63 3.91
C PHE A 41 18.50 15.96 2.70
N PRO A 42 19.77 16.30 2.41
CA PRO A 42 20.49 17.48 2.92
C PRO A 42 19.77 18.77 2.55
N THR A 43 20.13 19.87 3.22
CA THR A 43 19.50 21.17 2.98
C THR A 43 19.57 21.53 1.49
N HIS A 44 18.44 21.98 0.93
CA HIS A 44 18.26 22.34 -0.49
C HIS A 44 18.18 21.17 -1.48
N TRP A 45 18.18 19.91 -1.02
CA TRP A 45 17.82 18.82 -1.90
C TRP A 45 16.37 18.93 -2.37
N ASN A 46 16.11 18.48 -3.61
CA ASN A 46 14.78 18.33 -4.20
C ASN A 46 14.80 17.20 -5.25
N GLU A 47 13.64 16.86 -5.80
CA GLU A 47 13.45 15.74 -6.73
C GLU A 47 14.25 15.84 -8.04
N SER A 48 14.70 17.03 -8.46
CA SER A 48 15.51 17.20 -9.67
C SER A 48 16.96 16.75 -9.50
N HIS A 49 17.41 16.53 -8.25
CA HIS A 49 18.76 16.09 -7.95
C HIS A 49 18.82 14.59 -7.64
N SER A 50 20.00 14.00 -7.83
CA SER A 50 20.30 12.66 -7.30
C SER A 50 20.48 12.71 -5.78
N ALA A 51 20.23 11.58 -5.12
CA ALA A 51 20.55 11.44 -3.71
C ALA A 51 22.07 11.57 -3.50
N PRO A 52 22.53 12.48 -2.62
CA PRO A 52 23.95 12.65 -2.34
C PRO A 52 24.47 11.50 -1.48
N HIS A 53 25.80 11.44 -1.37
CA HIS A 53 26.51 10.45 -0.57
C HIS A 53 26.19 10.59 0.92
N LEU A 54 25.90 9.44 1.55
CA LEU A 54 25.77 9.23 2.99
C LEU A 54 26.96 8.39 3.46
N ALA A 55 27.67 8.86 4.49
CA ALA A 55 28.81 8.14 5.06
C ALA A 55 28.42 6.74 5.55
N ALA A 56 29.40 5.85 5.72
CA ALA A 56 29.21 4.58 6.43
C ALA A 56 28.81 4.80 7.90
N ASP A 57 28.30 3.75 8.54
CA ASP A 57 28.00 3.70 9.97
C ASP A 57 27.11 4.86 10.47
N GLN A 58 26.12 5.28 9.67
CA GLN A 58 25.17 6.30 10.11
C GLN A 58 23.96 5.66 10.78
N SER A 59 23.48 6.31 11.83
CA SER A 59 22.18 6.07 12.42
C SER A 59 21.50 7.41 12.61
N CYS A 60 20.39 7.61 11.91
CA CYS A 60 19.74 8.89 11.77
C CYS A 60 18.24 8.74 11.98
N SER A 61 17.62 9.75 12.57
CA SER A 61 16.18 9.78 12.63
C SER A 61 15.61 11.19 12.68
N TRP A 62 14.44 11.31 12.08
CA TRP A 62 13.64 12.52 12.05
C TRP A 62 12.25 12.20 12.57
N VAL A 63 11.74 13.04 13.47
CA VAL A 63 10.35 13.02 13.93
C VAL A 63 9.66 14.23 13.31
N ILE A 64 8.83 13.98 12.31
CA ILE A 64 8.15 15.04 11.56
C ILE A 64 6.77 15.23 12.17
N THR A 65 6.48 16.42 12.69
CA THR A 65 5.16 16.75 13.25
C THR A 65 4.21 17.24 12.16
N VAL A 66 2.95 16.87 12.29
CA VAL A 66 1.90 17.17 11.32
C VAL A 66 0.74 17.85 12.08
N PRO A 67 0.48 19.14 11.83
CA PRO A 67 -0.65 19.83 12.46
C PRO A 67 -2.00 19.22 12.07
N GLN A 68 -3.01 19.38 12.93
CA GLN A 68 -4.37 18.99 12.59
C GLN A 68 -4.87 19.73 11.33
N GLY A 69 -5.63 19.05 10.48
CA GLY A 69 -6.07 19.56 9.17
C GLY A 69 -5.04 19.49 8.06
N TYR A 70 -3.83 18.98 8.34
CA TYR A 70 -2.76 18.79 7.36
C TYR A 70 -2.34 17.32 7.27
N TYR A 71 -1.74 16.99 6.14
CA TYR A 71 -0.93 15.80 5.95
C TYR A 71 0.49 16.21 5.51
N VAL A 72 1.41 15.25 5.54
CA VAL A 72 2.73 15.37 4.95
C VAL A 72 2.86 14.44 3.75
N LYS A 73 3.39 14.96 2.64
CA LYS A 73 4.00 14.19 1.56
C LYS A 73 5.51 14.10 1.81
N LEU A 74 6.02 12.88 1.95
CA LEU A 74 7.45 12.55 2.07
C LEU A 74 7.92 11.96 0.74
N ILE A 75 8.95 12.54 0.16
CA ILE A 75 9.60 12.01 -1.04
C ILE A 75 11.04 11.65 -0.69
N MET A 76 11.45 10.41 -0.97
CA MET A 76 12.77 9.90 -0.62
C MET A 76 13.52 9.44 -1.87
N SER A 77 14.83 9.69 -1.90
CA SER A 77 15.73 9.10 -2.88
C SER A 77 16.94 8.55 -2.16
N GLY A 78 17.31 7.30 -2.43
CA GLY A 78 18.47 6.73 -1.78
C GLY A 78 18.62 5.24 -2.02
N ARG A 79 19.81 4.74 -1.76
CA ARG A 79 20.13 3.32 -1.83
C ARG A 79 21.08 2.93 -0.70
N ILE A 80 20.68 1.93 0.05
CA ILE A 80 21.52 1.21 1.01
C ILE A 80 22.24 0.08 0.26
N ASN A 81 23.56 -0.03 0.45
CA ASN A 81 24.42 -0.98 -0.26
C ASN A 81 24.95 -2.10 0.64
N ASP A 82 24.31 -2.33 1.78
CA ASP A 82 24.64 -3.40 2.73
C ASP A 82 23.39 -4.26 3.04
N SER A 83 23.59 -5.36 3.76
CA SER A 83 22.54 -6.37 3.98
C SER A 83 21.64 -6.10 5.19
N VAL A 84 21.96 -5.11 6.02
CA VAL A 84 21.29 -4.90 7.33
C VAL A 84 20.68 -3.51 7.49
N GLY A 85 21.19 -2.53 6.77
CA GLY A 85 20.72 -1.17 6.76
C GLY A 85 19.41 -1.02 5.98
N HIS A 86 18.67 0.03 6.32
CA HIS A 86 17.37 0.30 5.74
C HIS A 86 16.96 1.76 5.92
N PHE A 87 16.02 2.18 5.09
CA PHE A 87 15.12 3.29 5.35
C PHE A 87 13.87 2.73 6.02
N GLN A 88 13.43 3.37 7.09
CA GLN A 88 12.25 2.95 7.83
C GLN A 88 11.34 4.14 8.10
N THR A 89 10.05 3.98 7.81
CA THR A 89 9.03 4.92 8.25
C THR A 89 8.12 4.27 9.29
N VAL A 90 7.74 5.05 10.30
CA VAL A 90 6.77 4.66 11.34
C VAL A 90 5.71 5.74 11.41
N ASP A 91 4.47 5.41 11.07
CA ASP A 91 3.37 6.36 11.09
C ASP A 91 2.79 6.60 12.49
N GLY A 92 1.81 7.50 12.60
CA GLY A 92 1.16 7.85 13.86
C GLY A 92 0.35 6.72 14.51
N ASN A 93 -0.01 5.67 13.78
CA ASN A 93 -0.68 4.47 14.31
C ASN A 93 0.31 3.32 14.57
N GLY A 94 1.59 3.51 14.27
CA GLY A 94 2.66 2.53 14.49
C GLY A 94 2.87 1.55 13.34
N ASN A 95 2.26 1.76 12.17
CA ASN A 95 2.56 0.91 11.01
C ASN A 95 3.99 1.21 10.51
N ILE A 96 4.70 0.16 10.09
CA ILE A 96 6.11 0.22 9.71
C ILE A 96 6.27 -0.13 8.23
N VAL A 97 7.08 0.65 7.50
CA VAL A 97 7.60 0.27 6.18
C VAL A 97 9.12 0.31 6.24
N MET A 98 9.76 -0.73 5.71
CA MET A 98 11.22 -0.82 5.58
C MET A 98 11.62 -1.06 4.13
N THR A 99 12.59 -0.31 3.63
CA THR A 99 13.12 -0.44 2.26
C THR A 99 14.64 -0.25 2.27
N GLN A 100 15.30 -0.67 1.19
CA GLN A 100 16.73 -0.40 0.98
C GLN A 100 16.98 0.48 -0.26
N HIS A 101 15.93 0.78 -1.02
CA HIS A 101 16.01 1.54 -2.25
C HIS A 101 14.75 2.39 -2.41
N GLU A 102 14.94 3.69 -2.55
CA GLU A 102 13.88 4.67 -2.72
C GLU A 102 14.14 5.49 -4.00
N ILE A 103 13.13 5.53 -4.86
CA ILE A 103 13.20 6.11 -6.20
C ILE A 103 12.23 7.28 -6.37
N LYS A 104 11.98 8.04 -5.30
CA LYS A 104 11.10 9.23 -5.26
C LYS A 104 9.61 8.93 -5.32
N GLU A 105 9.21 7.70 -5.02
CA GLU A 105 7.80 7.36 -4.82
C GLU A 105 7.30 7.94 -3.49
N PRO A 106 6.23 8.75 -3.49
CA PRO A 106 5.82 9.48 -2.31
C PRO A 106 5.17 8.59 -1.24
N TYR A 107 5.29 9.03 0.01
CA TYR A 107 4.60 8.51 1.18
C TYR A 107 3.76 9.63 1.80
N TYR A 108 2.63 9.27 2.43
CA TYR A 108 1.69 10.23 2.96
C TYR A 108 1.38 9.91 4.42
N PHE A 109 1.49 10.92 5.28
CA PHE A 109 1.31 10.77 6.72
C PHE A 109 0.39 11.84 7.28
N PRO A 110 -0.66 11.48 8.02
CA PRO A 110 -1.54 12.43 8.66
C PRO A 110 -1.01 12.89 10.03
N SER A 111 -1.77 13.77 10.68
CA SER A 111 -1.60 14.14 12.09
C SER A 111 -1.52 12.90 13.00
N PRO A 112 -0.69 12.90 14.07
CA PRO A 112 0.10 14.04 14.56
C PRO A 112 1.57 14.05 14.13
N LYS A 113 2.10 12.92 13.63
CA LYS A 113 3.51 12.77 13.25
C LYS A 113 3.76 11.47 12.49
N PHE A 114 4.95 11.39 11.89
CA PHE A 114 5.62 10.13 11.56
C PHE A 114 7.10 10.22 11.90
N THR A 115 7.78 9.08 11.95
CA THR A 115 9.21 8.98 12.18
C THR A 115 9.89 8.36 10.96
N LEU A 116 10.95 8.98 10.49
CA LEU A 116 11.85 8.46 9.46
C LEU A 116 13.16 8.06 10.11
N ILE A 117 13.60 6.84 9.90
CA ILE A 117 14.81 6.25 10.47
C ILE A 117 15.67 5.75 9.31
N VAL A 118 16.97 6.01 9.39
CA VAL A 118 17.95 5.54 8.41
C VAL A 118 19.13 4.96 9.15
N ASN A 119 19.54 3.78 8.75
CA ASN A 119 20.73 3.12 9.26
C ASN A 119 21.45 2.39 8.15
N ASN A 120 22.77 2.47 8.14
CA ASN A 120 23.64 1.84 7.14
C ASN A 120 25.00 1.49 7.76
N GLU A 121 25.59 0.40 7.30
CA GLU A 121 26.96 -0.02 7.65
C GLU A 121 27.94 0.35 6.54
N ALA A 122 27.52 0.27 5.28
CA ALA A 122 28.34 0.64 4.12
C ALA A 122 27.97 2.03 3.58
N PRO A 123 28.86 2.69 2.82
CA PRO A 123 28.51 3.92 2.11
C PRO A 123 27.23 3.79 1.29
N ALA A 124 26.34 4.76 1.46
CA ALA A 124 25.00 4.77 0.89
C ALA A 124 24.71 6.10 0.17
N THR A 125 23.53 6.22 -0.42
CA THR A 125 22.99 7.52 -0.84
C THR A 125 21.67 7.76 -0.16
N PHE A 126 21.43 9.00 0.26
CA PHE A 126 20.15 9.34 0.89
C PHE A 126 19.85 10.83 0.82
N ALA A 127 18.62 11.13 0.43
CA ALA A 127 17.98 12.41 0.62
C ALA A 127 16.47 12.25 0.71
N PHE A 128 15.83 13.26 1.29
CA PHE A 128 14.38 13.37 1.28
C PHE A 128 13.93 14.82 1.32
N GLU A 129 12.67 15.03 0.97
CA GLU A 129 11.95 16.24 1.27
C GLU A 129 10.57 15.96 1.86
N VAL A 130 10.09 16.93 2.63
CA VAL A 130 8.84 16.90 3.36
C VAL A 130 8.04 18.14 2.99
N ILE A 131 6.80 17.90 2.57
CA ILE A 131 5.86 18.93 2.14
C ILE A 131 4.60 18.78 2.99
N TRP A 132 4.19 19.85 3.68
CA TRP A 132 2.91 19.89 4.39
C TRP A 132 1.84 20.49 3.48
N ALA A 133 0.70 19.81 3.37
CA ALA A 133 -0.45 20.27 2.62
C ALA A 133 -1.74 20.07 3.43
N PRO A 134 -2.74 20.95 3.27
CA PRO A 134 -4.04 20.74 3.90
C PRO A 134 -4.77 19.55 3.27
N PHE A 135 -5.61 18.87 4.06
CA PHE A 135 -6.52 17.87 3.49
C PHE A 135 -7.49 18.50 2.48
N PRO A 136 -7.91 17.76 1.44
CA PRO A 136 -8.98 18.22 0.58
C PRO A 136 -10.28 18.38 1.39
N THR A 137 -11.02 19.46 1.12
CA THR A 137 -12.27 19.78 1.82
C THR A 137 -13.53 19.34 1.07
N ALA A 138 -13.41 19.02 -0.22
CA ALA A 138 -14.52 18.54 -1.02
C ALA A 138 -14.75 17.04 -0.77
N ILE A 139 -15.95 16.69 -0.29
CA ILE A 139 -16.41 15.31 -0.19
C ILE A 139 -16.96 14.90 -1.55
N ALA A 140 -16.46 13.79 -2.09
CA ALA A 140 -16.95 13.20 -3.32
C ALA A 140 -18.34 12.58 -3.13
N TYR A 141 -18.56 11.87 -2.01
CA TYR A 141 -19.89 11.43 -1.56
C TYR A 141 -19.87 10.82 -0.13
N ASP A 142 -21.06 10.55 0.41
CA ASP A 142 -21.33 9.77 1.63
C ASP A 142 -22.21 8.56 1.24
N ALA A 143 -21.84 7.35 1.69
CA ALA A 143 -22.54 6.12 1.33
C ALA A 143 -22.76 5.16 2.51
N GLY A 144 -24.01 4.72 2.67
CA GLY A 144 -24.36 3.57 3.51
C GLY A 144 -24.08 2.25 2.80
N ILE A 145 -23.34 1.35 3.44
CA ILE A 145 -22.93 0.05 2.92
C ILE A 145 -23.72 -1.06 3.59
N GLY A 146 -24.71 -1.59 2.87
CA GLY A 146 -25.51 -2.75 3.24
C GLY A 146 -25.10 -3.99 2.45
N SER A 147 -26.09 -4.68 1.87
CA SER A 147 -25.86 -5.86 1.01
C SER A 147 -25.15 -5.51 -0.31
N HIS A 148 -25.33 -4.30 -0.82
CA HIS A 148 -24.64 -3.83 -2.02
C HIS A 148 -23.28 -3.28 -1.62
N ALA A 149 -22.23 -3.89 -2.17
CA ALA A 149 -20.87 -3.40 -2.03
C ALA A 149 -20.65 -2.15 -2.89
N HIS A 150 -19.67 -1.33 -2.51
CA HIS A 150 -19.22 -0.21 -3.31
C HIS A 150 -17.82 -0.48 -3.87
N ILE A 151 -17.66 -0.23 -5.17
CA ILE A 151 -16.37 -0.27 -5.86
C ILE A 151 -16.05 1.15 -6.31
N VAL A 152 -14.87 1.63 -5.96
CA VAL A 152 -14.45 3.01 -6.18
C VAL A 152 -13.13 3.04 -6.91
N ASN A 153 -13.02 3.80 -8.01
CA ASN A 153 -11.73 4.10 -8.63
C ASN A 153 -10.99 5.14 -7.76
N ILE A 154 -10.28 4.65 -6.76
CA ILE A 154 -9.92 5.44 -5.57
C ILE A 154 -8.73 6.37 -5.80
N THR A 155 -7.88 6.09 -6.79
CA THR A 155 -6.69 6.89 -7.11
C THR A 155 -6.81 7.74 -8.36
N GLN A 156 -7.97 7.70 -9.04
CA GLN A 156 -8.20 8.41 -10.30
C GLN A 156 -8.12 9.93 -10.09
N ASP A 157 -8.88 10.42 -9.11
CA ASP A 157 -8.99 11.82 -8.75
C ASP A 157 -8.66 12.03 -7.27
N ILE A 158 -8.45 13.28 -6.85
CA ILE A 158 -8.49 13.64 -5.44
C ILE A 158 -9.89 13.31 -4.94
N PHE A 159 -9.97 12.54 -3.87
CA PHE A 159 -11.20 11.91 -3.42
C PHE A 159 -11.30 11.97 -1.91
N ALA A 160 -12.51 12.17 -1.39
CA ALA A 160 -12.81 11.99 0.01
C ALA A 160 -14.23 11.45 0.16
N ALA A 161 -14.43 10.40 0.95
CA ALA A 161 -15.75 9.86 1.20
C ALA A 161 -15.90 9.32 2.61
N GLU A 162 -17.12 9.44 3.12
CA GLU A 162 -17.60 8.73 4.30
C GLU A 162 -18.29 7.44 3.88
N PHE A 163 -17.98 6.35 4.58
CA PHE A 163 -18.68 5.08 4.42
C PHE A 163 -19.22 4.62 5.77
N SER A 164 -20.52 4.35 5.80
CA SER A 164 -21.22 3.84 6.98
C SER A 164 -21.67 2.39 6.75
N CYS A 165 -21.07 1.44 7.46
CA CYS A 165 -21.39 0.02 7.40
C CYS A 165 -22.23 -0.44 8.60
N GLU A 166 -23.04 -1.48 8.44
CA GLU A 166 -23.97 -1.93 9.50
C GLU A 166 -23.29 -2.38 10.80
N ILE A 167 -22.14 -3.06 10.71
CA ILE A 167 -21.36 -3.50 11.88
C ILE A 167 -19.91 -2.98 11.85
N SER A 168 -19.25 -3.16 10.71
CA SER A 168 -17.89 -2.76 10.40
C SER A 168 -17.77 -2.78 8.88
N CYS A 169 -16.77 -2.09 8.34
CA CYS A 169 -16.46 -2.16 6.92
C CYS A 169 -15.35 -3.19 6.68
N SER A 170 -15.50 -3.97 5.61
CA SER A 170 -14.48 -4.81 5.02
C SER A 170 -13.89 -4.11 3.80
N LEU A 171 -12.57 -3.95 3.78
CA LEU A 171 -11.85 -3.25 2.74
C LEU A 171 -10.86 -4.18 2.03
N LEU A 172 -10.89 -4.16 0.70
CA LEU A 172 -9.90 -4.82 -0.17
C LEU A 172 -9.48 -3.86 -1.28
N ALA A 173 -8.17 -3.79 -1.54
CA ALA A 173 -7.61 -2.96 -2.61
C ALA A 173 -7.24 -3.81 -3.83
N PHE A 174 -7.55 -3.29 -5.02
CA PHE A 174 -7.29 -3.90 -6.31
C PHE A 174 -6.46 -2.91 -7.15
N PRO A 175 -5.13 -3.02 -7.13
CA PRO A 175 -4.30 -2.12 -7.91
C PRO A 175 -4.45 -2.39 -9.41
N ALA A 176 -4.36 -1.34 -10.22
CA ALA A 176 -4.37 -1.43 -11.67
C ALA A 176 -3.11 -2.14 -12.22
N ASP A 177 -1.98 -1.99 -11.51
CA ASP A 177 -0.74 -2.74 -11.72
C ASP A 177 -0.29 -3.38 -10.40
N VAL A 178 -0.35 -4.71 -10.32
CA VAL A 178 0.04 -5.46 -9.12
C VAL A 178 1.54 -5.35 -8.80
N LYS A 179 2.38 -4.99 -9.77
CA LYS A 179 3.83 -4.81 -9.60
C LYS A 179 4.20 -3.40 -9.16
N HIS A 180 3.42 -2.40 -9.56
CA HIS A 180 3.67 -0.98 -9.26
C HIS A 180 2.42 -0.32 -8.67
N HIS A 181 2.17 -0.57 -7.39
CA HIS A 181 0.96 -0.14 -6.67
C HIS A 181 1.26 0.94 -5.60
N TYR A 182 2.31 1.73 -5.77
CA TYR A 182 2.71 2.78 -4.81
C TYR A 182 1.71 3.93 -4.75
N THR A 183 0.90 4.12 -5.79
CA THR A 183 -0.25 5.04 -5.82
C THR A 183 -1.23 4.79 -4.68
N LEU A 184 -1.37 3.56 -4.19
CA LEU A 184 -2.22 3.25 -3.03
C LEU A 184 -1.75 3.93 -1.72
N ARG A 185 -0.52 4.46 -1.64
CA ARG A 185 0.00 5.16 -0.46
C ARG A 185 -0.70 6.51 -0.22
N SER A 186 -1.24 7.14 -1.26
CA SER A 186 -1.96 8.43 -1.15
C SER A 186 -3.36 8.27 -0.59
N VAL A 187 -3.88 7.04 -0.48
CA VAL A 187 -5.21 6.76 0.06
C VAL A 187 -5.11 6.41 1.54
N LEU A 188 -5.57 7.31 2.39
CA LEU A 188 -5.56 7.18 3.85
C LEU A 188 -6.94 6.78 4.37
N ILE A 189 -6.95 5.92 5.39
CA ILE A 189 -8.17 5.43 6.05
C ILE A 189 -8.19 5.92 7.49
N PHE A 190 -9.30 6.56 7.85
CA PHE A 190 -9.59 7.06 9.20
C PHE A 190 -10.85 6.40 9.73
N SER A 191 -10.91 6.26 11.05
CA SER A 191 -12.13 5.92 11.76
C SER A 191 -12.94 7.17 12.08
N GLY A 192 -14.24 7.15 11.80
CA GLY A 192 -15.15 8.28 11.98
C GLY A 192 -15.50 8.96 10.65
N ASN A 193 -16.00 10.18 10.74
CA ASN A 193 -16.69 10.87 9.64
C ASN A 193 -15.76 11.80 8.83
N ASP A 194 -14.55 12.05 9.31
CA ASP A 194 -13.61 12.96 8.69
C ASP A 194 -12.14 12.59 9.00
N PHE A 195 -11.21 13.40 8.48
CA PHE A 195 -9.77 13.27 8.72
C PHE A 195 -9.32 13.69 10.13
N ASN A 196 -10.22 14.19 10.99
CA ASN A 196 -9.92 14.40 12.42
C ASN A 196 -10.10 13.10 13.23
N GLY A 197 -10.73 12.10 12.64
CA GLY A 197 -10.82 10.75 13.15
C GLY A 197 -9.46 10.09 13.39
N LYS A 198 -9.46 8.95 14.08
CA LYS A 198 -8.22 8.18 14.30
C LYS A 198 -7.73 7.61 12.97
N TYR A 199 -6.52 7.97 12.56
CA TYR A 199 -5.85 7.31 11.43
C TYR A 199 -5.63 5.82 11.72
N LEU A 200 -6.03 4.97 10.77
CA LEU A 200 -5.88 3.52 10.87
C LEU A 200 -4.67 3.05 10.05
N THR A 201 -4.68 3.31 8.74
CA THR A 201 -3.68 2.84 7.79
C THR A 201 -3.87 3.49 6.41
N ASN A 202 -3.07 3.11 5.42
CA ASN A 202 -3.26 3.46 4.00
C ASN A 202 -3.56 2.21 3.16
N LEU A 203 -4.07 2.39 1.93
CA LEU A 203 -4.43 1.25 1.07
C LEU A 203 -3.24 0.42 0.61
N PHE A 204 -2.03 1.01 0.54
CA PHE A 204 -0.82 0.25 0.23
C PHE A 204 -0.56 -0.82 1.31
N GLN A 205 -0.73 -0.49 2.58
CA GLN A 205 -0.63 -1.44 3.68
C GLN A 205 -1.75 -2.48 3.65
N VAL A 206 -3.00 -2.07 3.40
CA VAL A 206 -4.13 -3.00 3.24
C VAL A 206 -3.88 -4.01 2.13
N TYR A 207 -3.35 -3.57 0.99
CA TYR A 207 -3.01 -4.46 -0.12
C TYR A 207 -1.89 -5.45 0.26
N ASN A 208 -0.88 -4.99 1.00
CA ASN A 208 0.27 -5.82 1.35
C ASN A 208 -0.04 -6.93 2.37
N THR A 209 -1.12 -6.83 3.15
CA THR A 209 -1.56 -7.95 4.02
C THR A 209 -2.12 -9.12 3.22
N ARG A 210 -2.55 -8.90 1.97
CA ARG A 210 -3.17 -9.90 1.07
C ARG A 210 -4.47 -10.49 1.62
N THR A 211 -5.13 -9.76 2.52
CA THR A 211 -6.40 -10.14 3.14
C THR A 211 -7.24 -8.89 3.41
N GLN A 212 -8.55 -9.07 3.56
CA GLN A 212 -9.43 -7.98 3.95
C GLN A 212 -8.96 -7.27 5.23
N MET A 213 -9.14 -5.96 5.26
CA MET A 213 -9.09 -5.19 6.50
C MET A 213 -10.52 -5.02 7.03
N ILE A 214 -10.77 -5.49 8.25
CA ILE A 214 -12.00 -5.19 8.99
C ILE A 214 -11.77 -3.94 9.85
N THR A 215 -12.62 -2.93 9.69
CA THR A 215 -12.52 -1.68 10.44
C THR A 215 -13.06 -1.85 11.86
N PRO A 216 -12.50 -1.14 12.86
CA PRO A 216 -12.93 -1.29 14.25
C PRO A 216 -14.30 -0.66 14.53
N ASN A 217 -14.76 0.26 13.68
CA ASN A 217 -16.02 1.00 13.83
C ASN A 217 -16.87 0.90 12.54
N THR A 218 -18.14 1.27 12.67
CA THR A 218 -19.14 1.27 11.59
C THR A 218 -18.92 2.37 10.56
N VAL A 219 -18.34 3.51 10.97
CA VAL A 219 -18.08 4.65 10.08
C VAL A 219 -16.60 4.82 9.86
N ILE A 220 -16.21 4.96 8.59
CA ILE A 220 -14.86 5.29 8.17
C ILE A 220 -14.87 6.46 7.20
N TYR A 221 -13.75 7.18 7.20
CA TYR A 221 -13.47 8.23 6.24
C TYR A 221 -12.23 7.85 5.44
N ILE A 222 -12.37 7.85 4.13
CA ILE A 222 -11.29 7.50 3.20
C ILE A 222 -11.00 8.70 2.32
N VAL A 223 -9.72 9.05 2.21
CA VAL A 223 -9.27 10.19 1.41
C VAL A 223 -8.10 9.79 0.54
N ASN A 224 -8.20 10.07 -0.76
CA ASN A 224 -7.08 10.07 -1.69
C ASN A 224 -6.52 11.49 -1.82
N LEU A 225 -5.24 11.65 -1.50
CA LEU A 225 -4.58 12.95 -1.43
C LEU A 225 -4.01 13.43 -2.77
N GLU A 226 -3.85 12.53 -3.74
CA GLU A 226 -3.22 12.84 -5.03
C GLU A 226 -3.92 12.11 -6.17
N ALA A 227 -4.36 12.86 -7.18
CA ALA A 227 -4.88 12.31 -8.42
C ALA A 227 -3.71 11.73 -9.23
N SER A 228 -3.63 10.40 -9.31
CA SER A 228 -2.61 9.72 -10.11
C SER A 228 -3.08 9.39 -11.53
N GLY A 229 -4.40 9.53 -11.80
CA GLY A 229 -5.01 9.07 -13.05
C GLY A 229 -5.01 7.54 -13.21
N VAL A 230 -4.58 6.80 -12.19
CA VAL A 230 -4.57 5.34 -12.16
C VAL A 230 -5.92 4.83 -11.65
N LEU A 231 -6.39 3.72 -12.22
CA LEU A 231 -7.65 3.08 -11.87
C LEU A 231 -7.47 2.01 -10.80
N ASP A 232 -6.74 2.31 -9.72
CA ASP A 232 -6.75 1.44 -8.56
C ASP A 232 -8.16 1.44 -7.98
N GLN A 233 -8.65 0.26 -7.62
CA GLN A 233 -10.01 0.10 -7.12
C GLN A 233 -10.00 -0.25 -5.63
N LEU A 234 -10.91 0.37 -4.89
CA LEU A 234 -11.23 0.01 -3.52
C LEU A 234 -12.59 -0.67 -3.51
N LEU A 235 -12.63 -1.87 -2.94
CA LEU A 235 -13.86 -2.56 -2.60
C LEU A 235 -14.20 -2.28 -1.13
N VAL A 236 -15.38 -1.68 -0.91
CA VAL A 236 -15.97 -1.45 0.42
C VAL A 236 -17.21 -2.32 0.58
N GLN A 237 -17.20 -3.19 1.58
CA GLN A 237 -18.31 -4.10 1.91
C GLN A 237 -18.70 -3.97 3.37
N SER A 238 -19.95 -4.30 3.71
CA SER A 238 -20.33 -4.50 5.10
C SER A 238 -19.74 -5.82 5.58
N ALA A 239 -19.00 -5.78 6.70
CA ALA A 239 -18.35 -6.94 7.29
C ALA A 239 -19.36 -8.02 7.72
N GLN A 240 -20.66 -7.70 7.84
CA GLN A 240 -21.67 -8.71 8.14
C GLN A 240 -21.72 -9.86 7.12
N TYR A 241 -21.23 -9.63 5.90
CA TYR A 241 -21.18 -10.61 4.81
C TYR A 241 -19.79 -11.19 4.57
N THR A 242 -18.78 -10.80 5.36
CA THR A 242 -17.38 -11.19 5.12
C THR A 242 -16.61 -11.57 6.39
N GLN A 243 -17.10 -11.22 7.58
CA GLN A 243 -16.40 -11.43 8.86
C GLN A 243 -16.22 -12.91 9.22
N ASP A 244 -17.03 -13.81 8.65
CA ASP A 244 -16.90 -15.26 8.83
C ASP A 244 -15.97 -15.91 7.80
N LEU A 245 -15.37 -15.10 6.91
CA LEU A 245 -14.42 -15.52 5.89
C LEU A 245 -12.98 -15.26 6.35
N ASP A 246 -12.25 -16.33 6.64
CA ASP A 246 -10.84 -16.26 7.00
C ASP A 246 -10.06 -17.40 6.33
N PRO A 247 -9.23 -17.13 5.30
CA PRO A 247 -8.97 -15.81 4.73
C PRO A 247 -10.04 -15.37 3.72
N TYR A 248 -10.18 -14.06 3.55
CA TYR A 248 -10.89 -13.42 2.44
C TYR A 248 -9.91 -12.53 1.66
N LYS A 249 -9.73 -12.80 0.37
CA LYS A 249 -8.66 -12.21 -0.45
C LYS A 249 -9.14 -11.76 -1.82
N GLU A 250 -8.39 -10.85 -2.43
CA GLU A 250 -8.59 -10.44 -3.81
C GLU A 250 -8.21 -11.54 -4.81
N LEU A 251 -9.08 -11.77 -5.79
CA LEU A 251 -8.76 -12.43 -7.05
C LEU A 251 -8.17 -11.40 -8.03
N SER A 252 -7.01 -10.84 -7.65
CA SER A 252 -6.22 -9.94 -8.50
C SER A 252 -4.99 -10.66 -9.04
N CYS A 253 -4.77 -10.57 -10.35
CA CYS A 253 -3.82 -11.35 -11.12
C CYS A 253 -3.23 -10.52 -12.27
N ASP A 254 -2.02 -10.85 -12.71
CA ASP A 254 -1.43 -10.23 -13.91
C ASP A 254 -2.35 -10.45 -15.12
N LYS A 255 -2.43 -9.46 -16.03
CA LYS A 255 -3.34 -9.44 -17.18
C LYS A 255 -3.17 -10.60 -18.18
N THR A 256 -2.12 -11.42 -18.04
CA THR A 256 -1.79 -12.52 -18.96
C THR A 256 -1.66 -13.83 -18.20
N GLY A 257 -2.45 -14.83 -18.59
CA GLY A 257 -2.28 -16.23 -18.17
C GLY A 257 -3.28 -16.71 -17.11
N SER A 258 -2.94 -17.84 -16.50
CA SER A 258 -3.71 -18.45 -15.42
C SER A 258 -3.36 -17.85 -14.07
N CYS A 259 -4.36 -17.65 -13.22
CA CYS A 259 -4.19 -17.17 -11.86
C CYS A 259 -4.63 -18.22 -10.85
N SER A 260 -3.68 -18.69 -10.04
CA SER A 260 -3.96 -19.63 -8.96
C SER A 260 -3.93 -18.93 -7.61
N LYS A 261 -4.96 -19.15 -6.81
CA LYS A 261 -5.08 -18.61 -5.45
C LYS A 261 -5.31 -19.74 -4.45
N PHE A 262 -4.58 -19.69 -3.35
CA PHE A 262 -4.71 -20.61 -2.22
C PHE A 262 -5.50 -19.97 -1.08
N LEU A 263 -6.46 -20.72 -0.55
CA LEU A 263 -7.25 -20.40 0.63
C LEU A 263 -7.07 -21.50 1.69
N GLY A 264 -6.79 -21.11 2.92
CA GLY A 264 -6.62 -22.03 4.05
C GLY A 264 -7.67 -21.81 5.12
N GLY A 265 -8.95 -22.10 4.84
CA GLY A 265 -10.08 -21.80 5.72
C GLY A 265 -10.13 -22.63 7.02
N GLY A 266 -9.35 -23.71 7.11
CA GLY A 266 -9.35 -24.58 8.29
C GLY A 266 -10.74 -25.19 8.51
N THR A 267 -11.34 -24.94 9.68
CA THR A 267 -12.72 -25.35 9.98
C THR A 267 -13.78 -24.32 9.58
N GLY A 268 -13.37 -23.11 9.22
CA GLY A 268 -14.24 -22.00 8.84
C GLY A 268 -14.30 -21.76 7.35
N LYS A 269 -15.11 -20.78 6.94
CA LYS A 269 -15.22 -20.39 5.53
C LYS A 269 -13.99 -19.57 5.11
N SER A 270 -13.70 -19.62 3.82
CA SER A 270 -12.71 -18.74 3.19
C SER A 270 -13.26 -18.25 1.85
N GLY A 271 -12.71 -17.16 1.32
CA GLY A 271 -13.24 -16.60 0.08
C GLY A 271 -12.24 -15.86 -0.79
N LEU A 272 -12.57 -15.79 -2.07
CA LEU A 272 -11.96 -14.90 -3.06
C LEU A 272 -13.02 -13.95 -3.60
N VAL A 273 -12.61 -12.72 -3.88
CA VAL A 273 -13.49 -11.75 -4.54
C VAL A 273 -12.82 -11.15 -5.76
N TYR A 274 -13.55 -11.15 -6.87
CA TYR A 274 -13.16 -10.53 -8.12
C TYR A 274 -13.93 -9.23 -8.32
N VAL A 275 -13.22 -8.20 -8.77
CA VAL A 275 -13.76 -6.94 -9.22
C VAL A 275 -13.17 -6.66 -10.60
N GLY A 276 -14.03 -6.57 -11.62
CA GLY A 276 -13.61 -6.31 -12.99
C GLY A 276 -14.65 -6.73 -14.04
N ASN A 277 -14.31 -6.46 -15.30
CA ASN A 277 -15.22 -6.66 -16.43
C ASN A 277 -14.96 -7.94 -17.22
N GLN A 278 -13.90 -8.68 -16.91
CA GLN A 278 -13.55 -9.90 -17.65
C GLN A 278 -14.33 -11.08 -17.09
N ASN A 279 -14.79 -11.98 -17.94
CA ASN A 279 -15.30 -13.28 -17.52
C ASN A 279 -14.19 -14.07 -16.84
N GLN A 280 -14.53 -14.78 -15.77
CA GLN A 280 -13.60 -15.60 -15.01
C GLN A 280 -13.93 -17.07 -15.26
N THR A 281 -12.99 -17.81 -15.83
CA THR A 281 -13.16 -19.25 -16.08
C THR A 281 -12.34 -20.04 -15.08
N LEU A 282 -13.01 -20.72 -14.15
CA LEU A 282 -12.40 -21.68 -13.23
C LEU A 282 -12.00 -22.92 -14.03
N THR A 283 -10.70 -23.15 -14.16
CA THR A 283 -10.11 -24.23 -14.95
C THR A 283 -9.59 -25.39 -14.10
N SER A 284 -9.27 -25.12 -12.84
CA SER A 284 -8.85 -26.13 -11.86
C SER A 284 -9.32 -25.74 -10.46
N ILE A 285 -9.74 -26.73 -9.67
CA ILE A 285 -9.98 -26.58 -8.24
C ILE A 285 -9.55 -27.84 -7.47
N SER A 286 -8.86 -27.61 -6.37
CA SER A 286 -8.60 -28.61 -5.33
C SER A 286 -9.28 -28.14 -4.05
N MET A 287 -10.12 -28.98 -3.45
CA MET A 287 -10.81 -28.72 -2.18
C MET A 287 -11.29 -30.04 -1.55
N ASP A 288 -11.68 -30.01 -0.28
CA ASP A 288 -12.20 -31.18 0.41
C ASP A 288 -13.54 -31.66 -0.19
N GLN A 289 -13.74 -32.98 -0.26
CA GLN A 289 -14.94 -33.57 -0.89
C GLN A 289 -16.24 -33.19 -0.17
N THR A 290 -16.17 -32.91 1.12
CA THR A 290 -17.30 -32.48 1.96
C THR A 290 -17.50 -30.96 1.95
N ALA A 291 -16.55 -30.19 1.42
CA ALA A 291 -16.68 -28.75 1.30
C ALA A 291 -17.53 -28.38 0.07
N THR A 292 -17.92 -27.11 0.01
CA THR A 292 -18.71 -26.54 -1.09
C THR A 292 -18.09 -25.24 -1.57
N LEU A 293 -18.16 -24.98 -2.87
CA LEU A 293 -17.89 -23.68 -3.47
C LEU A 293 -19.23 -23.00 -3.76
N SER A 294 -19.52 -21.88 -3.09
CA SER A 294 -20.69 -21.05 -3.36
C SER A 294 -20.28 -19.77 -4.07
N VAL A 295 -20.98 -19.42 -5.13
CA VAL A 295 -20.71 -18.24 -5.96
C VAL A 295 -21.83 -17.21 -5.80
N TYR A 296 -21.44 -15.95 -5.65
CA TYR A 296 -22.37 -14.82 -5.52
C TYR A 296 -21.95 -13.69 -6.46
N TYR A 297 -22.89 -13.11 -7.20
CA TYR A 297 -22.70 -11.87 -7.97
C TYR A 297 -23.03 -10.66 -7.11
N GLY A 298 -22.27 -10.49 -6.03
CA GLY A 298 -22.49 -9.49 -5.00
C GLY A 298 -22.05 -10.02 -3.64
N SER A 299 -22.51 -9.40 -2.56
CA SER A 299 -22.19 -9.86 -1.19
C SER A 299 -22.80 -11.24 -0.90
N GLN A 300 -22.39 -11.89 0.20
CA GLN A 300 -22.96 -13.15 0.67
C GLN A 300 -24.39 -12.99 1.21
N ALA A 301 -25.32 -12.58 0.34
CA ALA A 301 -26.73 -12.39 0.64
C ALA A 301 -27.60 -13.19 -0.36
N PRO A 302 -28.82 -13.61 0.04
CA PRO A 302 -29.69 -14.42 -0.82
C PRO A 302 -29.97 -13.81 -2.20
N PHE A 303 -30.07 -12.48 -2.28
CA PHE A 303 -30.33 -11.77 -3.53
C PHE A 303 -29.22 -11.93 -4.57
N PHE A 304 -27.96 -12.07 -4.13
CA PHE A 304 -26.80 -12.19 -5.01
C PHE A 304 -26.34 -13.63 -5.23
N PHE A 305 -27.01 -14.59 -4.61
CA PHE A 305 -26.64 -15.99 -4.73
C PHE A 305 -26.81 -16.49 -6.17
N TYR A 306 -25.76 -17.09 -6.72
CA TYR A 306 -25.79 -17.71 -8.03
C TYR A 306 -25.94 -19.23 -7.92
N GLN A 307 -24.91 -19.92 -7.41
CA GLN A 307 -24.90 -21.38 -7.37
C GLN A 307 -23.92 -21.93 -6.33
N THR A 308 -24.17 -23.15 -5.86
CA THR A 308 -23.27 -23.93 -5.02
C THR A 308 -22.84 -25.22 -5.73
N TYR A 309 -21.56 -25.55 -5.64
CA TYR A 309 -20.94 -26.74 -6.19
C TYR A 309 -20.33 -27.59 -5.07
N ASN A 310 -20.57 -28.90 -5.10
CA ASN A 310 -20.03 -29.83 -4.11
C ASN A 310 -18.59 -30.22 -4.45
N GLY A 311 -17.71 -30.26 -3.44
CA GLY A 311 -16.31 -30.65 -3.60
C GLY A 311 -16.15 -32.06 -4.17
N SER A 312 -17.09 -32.97 -3.89
CA SER A 312 -17.10 -34.33 -4.41
C SER A 312 -17.36 -34.44 -5.92
N SER A 313 -17.93 -33.42 -6.57
CA SER A 313 -18.34 -33.47 -7.98
C SER A 313 -17.83 -32.31 -8.84
N ILE A 314 -17.34 -31.22 -8.24
CA ILE A 314 -16.99 -30.01 -8.99
C ILE A 314 -15.91 -30.23 -10.04
N GLN A 315 -14.95 -31.13 -9.80
CA GLN A 315 -13.86 -31.40 -10.74
C GLN A 315 -14.36 -31.90 -12.11
N SER A 316 -15.43 -32.72 -12.14
CA SER A 316 -16.01 -33.19 -13.41
C SER A 316 -16.85 -32.14 -14.13
N MET A 317 -17.08 -30.97 -13.51
CA MET A 317 -17.86 -29.87 -14.09
C MET A 317 -16.98 -28.78 -14.71
N LEU A 318 -15.65 -28.85 -14.53
CA LEU A 318 -14.74 -27.85 -15.07
C LEU A 318 -14.58 -27.99 -16.60
N PRO A 319 -14.34 -26.89 -17.33
CA PRO A 319 -14.24 -25.51 -16.82
C PRO A 319 -15.61 -24.89 -16.53
N LEU A 320 -15.67 -24.02 -15.51
CA LEU A 320 -16.85 -23.22 -15.17
C LEU A 320 -16.58 -21.74 -15.46
N THR A 321 -17.42 -21.09 -16.25
CA THR A 321 -17.27 -19.67 -16.59
C THR A 321 -18.31 -18.82 -15.86
N PHE A 322 -17.83 -17.75 -15.22
CA PHE A 322 -18.62 -16.76 -14.50
C PHE A 322 -18.52 -15.40 -15.21
N GLU A 323 -19.63 -14.66 -15.22
CA GLU A 323 -19.73 -13.41 -15.95
C GLU A 323 -18.90 -12.30 -15.30
N GLY A 324 -18.24 -11.50 -16.14
CA GLY A 324 -17.62 -10.24 -15.73
C GLY A 324 -18.65 -9.13 -15.57
N GLY A 325 -18.21 -7.97 -15.08
CA GLY A 325 -19.07 -6.79 -14.89
C GLY A 325 -19.80 -6.77 -13.55
N TYR A 326 -19.66 -7.84 -12.76
CA TYR A 326 -20.17 -7.95 -11.39
C TYR A 326 -19.02 -8.13 -10.40
N MET A 327 -19.21 -7.63 -9.17
CA MET A 327 -18.42 -8.12 -8.05
C MET A 327 -18.76 -9.60 -7.83
N THR A 328 -17.79 -10.49 -7.98
CA THR A 328 -18.03 -11.94 -7.88
C THR A 328 -17.30 -12.53 -6.69
N ASN A 329 -18.05 -13.16 -5.80
CA ASN A 329 -17.56 -13.82 -4.60
C ASN A 329 -17.53 -15.33 -4.78
N TYR A 330 -16.40 -15.95 -4.44
CA TYR A 330 -16.16 -17.38 -4.46
C TYR A 330 -15.89 -17.84 -3.03
N ILE A 331 -16.86 -18.49 -2.39
CA ILE A 331 -16.81 -18.85 -0.97
C ILE A 331 -16.66 -20.36 -0.83
N VAL A 332 -15.58 -20.79 -0.20
CA VAL A 332 -15.34 -22.19 0.15
C VAL A 332 -15.74 -22.42 1.60
N SER A 333 -16.61 -23.40 1.84
CA SER A 333 -17.26 -23.57 3.15
C SER A 333 -16.35 -24.06 4.27
N SER A 334 -15.28 -24.79 3.94
CA SER A 334 -14.27 -25.29 4.89
C SER A 334 -13.04 -25.82 4.17
N GLY A 335 -11.99 -26.08 4.94
CA GLY A 335 -10.81 -26.81 4.47
C GLY A 335 -9.80 -25.94 3.72
N LYS A 336 -8.86 -26.61 3.07
CA LYS A 336 -7.87 -25.96 2.19
C LYS A 336 -8.38 -26.04 0.75
N SER A 337 -8.20 -24.96 0.00
CA SER A 337 -8.52 -24.97 -1.41
C SER A 337 -7.51 -24.19 -2.26
N THR A 338 -7.37 -24.63 -3.50
CA THR A 338 -6.63 -23.92 -4.54
C THR A 338 -7.54 -23.80 -5.74
N LEU A 339 -7.79 -22.57 -6.20
CA LEU A 339 -8.61 -22.27 -7.36
C LEU A 339 -7.74 -21.64 -8.44
N THR A 340 -7.86 -22.13 -9.68
CA THR A 340 -7.13 -21.60 -10.84
C THR A 340 -8.10 -21.04 -11.88
N PHE A 341 -7.96 -19.75 -12.17
CA PHE A 341 -8.80 -19.02 -13.11
C PHE A 341 -8.03 -18.59 -14.35
N THR A 342 -8.72 -18.49 -15.48
CA THR A 342 -8.28 -17.73 -16.66
C THR A 342 -9.30 -16.64 -16.94
N PHE A 343 -8.85 -15.46 -17.36
CA PHE A 343 -9.71 -14.30 -17.61
C PHE A 343 -9.83 -14.03 -19.11
N SER A 344 -11.05 -13.73 -19.56
CA SER A 344 -11.35 -13.40 -20.96
C SER A 344 -12.31 -12.22 -21.01
N GLY A 345 -12.09 -11.27 -21.92
CA GLY A 345 -12.96 -10.11 -22.12
C GLY A 345 -13.03 -9.74 -23.59
#